data_AF-A0AAD2JUC5-F1
#
_entry.id   AF-A0AAD2JUC5-F1
#
_cell.length_a   1.000
_cell.length_b   1.000
_cell.length_c   1.000
_cell.angle_alpha   90.00
_cell.angle_beta   90.00
_cell.angle_gamma   90.00
#
_symmetry.space_group_name_H-M   'P 1'
#
loop_
_entity.id
_entity.type
_entity.pdbx_description
1 polymer ?
#
loop_
_entity_poly.entity_id
_entity_poly.type
_entity_poly.pdbx_seq_one_letter_code
_entity_poly.pdbx_strand_id
1 'polypeptide(L)' 'MGSFGVGDKAAQKRFAMFSEALEYLRSMETAKWRRPNASGNWGIVSAVRWGKLRK' A
#
# COMPACT_ATOMS: atom_id res chain seq x y z
N MET A 1 -6.31 16.59 1.65
CA MET A 1 -5.09 16.01 2.26
C MET A 1 -5.09 14.52 2.00
N GLY A 2 -4.28 14.04 1.05
CA GLY A 2 -4.15 12.60 0.78
C GLY A 2 -3.22 11.96 1.81
N SER A 3 -3.57 10.76 2.31
CA SER A 3 -2.69 9.96 3.16
C SER A 3 -2.70 8.53 2.66
N PHE A 4 -1.53 7.91 2.57
CA PHE A 4 -1.36 6.55 2.07
C PHE A 4 -1.35 5.57 3.25
N GLY A 5 -2.38 4.72 3.32
CA GLY A 5 -2.46 3.66 4.31
C GLY A 5 -1.83 2.36 3.79
N VAL A 6 -0.67 2.00 4.32
CA VAL A 6 0.09 0.80 3.97
C VAL A 6 0.33 -0.06 5.20
N GLY A 7 0.62 -1.34 5.01
CA GLY A 7 0.79 -2.30 6.08
C GLY A 7 -0.37 -3.28 6.22
N ASP A 8 -0.09 -4.35 6.97
CA ASP A 8 -1.07 -5.38 7.34
C ASP A 8 -2.14 -4.84 8.29
N LYS A 9 -3.23 -5.60 8.49
CA LYS A 9 -4.30 -5.25 9.42
C LYS A 9 -3.79 -4.94 10.84
N ALA A 10 -2.71 -5.60 11.26
CA ALA A 10 -2.07 -5.44 12.57
C ALA A 10 -0.96 -4.37 12.59
N ALA A 11 -0.41 -3.98 11.43
CA ALA A 11 0.72 -3.05 11.29
C ALA A 11 0.38 -1.89 10.35
N GLN A 12 -0.88 -1.42 10.39
CA GLN A 12 -1.35 -0.38 9.49
C GLN A 12 -0.66 0.94 9.84
N LYS A 13 0.11 1.47 8.88
CA LYS A 13 0.85 2.72 8.98
C LYS A 13 0.32 3.70 7.94
N ARG A 14 0.16 4.96 8.35
CA ARG A 14 -0.28 6.05 7.49
C ARG A 14 0.90 6.97 7.22
N PHE A 15 1.18 7.18 5.95
CA PHE A 15 2.19 8.13 5.50
C PHE A 15 1.52 9.29 4.78
N ALA A 16 2.09 10.48 4.92
CA ALA A 16 1.67 11.65 4.16
C ALA A 16 2.25 11.62 2.73
N MET A 17 3.47 11.11 2.59
CA MET A 17 4.18 11.05 1.31
C MET A 17 4.07 9.67 0.65
N PHE A 18 3.90 9.69 -0.67
CA PHE A 18 3.89 8.46 -1.48
C PHE A 18 5.22 7.72 -1.40
N SER A 19 6.34 8.44 -1.47
CA SER A 19 7.68 7.83 -1.44
C SER A 19 7.93 7.05 -0.15
N GLU A 20 7.58 7.62 1.01
CA GLU A 20 7.70 6.93 2.30
C GLU A 20 6.83 5.68 2.38
N ALA A 21 5.57 5.78 1.92
CA ALA A 21 4.68 4.62 1.85
C ALA A 21 5.25 3.52 0.93
N LEU A 22 5.84 3.90 -0.20
CA LEU A 22 6.44 2.98 -1.16
C LEU A 22 7.70 2.30 -0.61
N GLU A 23 8.55 3.03 0.10
CA GLU A 23 9.73 2.44 0.76
C GLU A 23 9.32 1.48 1.87
N TYR A 24 8.33 1.86 2.67
CA TYR A 24 7.79 0.96 3.70
C TYR A 24 7.22 -0.32 3.10
N LEU A 25 6.45 -0.21 2.01
CA LEU A 25 5.96 -1.38 1.28
C LEU A 25 7.09 -2.25 0.74
N ARG A 26 8.17 -1.66 0.21
CA ARG A 26 9.34 -2.39 -0.27
C ARG A 26 10.12 -3.09 0.84
N SER A 27 10.10 -2.55 2.06
CA SER A 27 10.69 -3.18 3.25
C SER A 27 9.84 -4.31 3.84
N MET A 28 8.56 -4.43 3.46
CA MET A 28 7.70 -5.54 3.88
C MET A 28 8.00 -6.78 3.04
N GLU A 29 8.01 -7.95 3.67
CA GLU A 29 8.17 -9.24 2.98
C GLU A 29 7.06 -9.46 1.94
N THR A 30 5.82 -9.14 2.32
CA THR A 30 4.68 -9.03 1.40
C THR A 30 4.11 -7.63 1.53
N ALA A 31 4.30 -6.79 0.51
CA ALA A 31 3.73 -5.45 0.48
C ALA A 31 2.20 -5.53 0.54
N LYS A 32 1.57 -4.89 1.52
CA LYS A 32 0.10 -4.83 1.64
C LYS A 32 -0.37 -3.42 1.90
N TRP A 33 -1.49 -3.02 1.30
CA TRP A 33 -2.06 -1.69 1.49
C TRP A 33 -3.57 -1.69 1.36
N ARG A 34 -4.22 -0.65 1.85
CA ARG A 34 -5.65 -0.48 1.67
C ARG A 34 -5.97 0.21 0.35
N ARG A 35 -6.89 -0.36 -0.42
CA ARG A 35 -7.39 0.20 -1.67
C ARG A 35 -8.92 0.20 -1.65
N PRO A 36 -9.60 1.27 -2.13
CA PRO A 36 -11.02 1.21 -2.41
C PRO A 36 -11.30 0.19 -3.52
N ASN A 37 -12.22 -0.74 -3.27
CA ASN A 37 -12.70 -1.68 -4.27
C ASN A 37 -13.83 -1.07 -5.12
N ALA A 38 -14.20 -1.72 -6.21
CA ALA A 38 -15.28 -1.25 -7.11
C ALA A 38 -16.65 -1.13 -6.41
N SER A 39 -16.80 -1.76 -5.25
CA SER A 39 -18.00 -1.73 -4.41
C SER A 39 -17.97 -0.58 -3.38
N GLY A 40 -16.94 0.27 -3.38
CA GLY A 40 -16.79 1.40 -2.45
C GLY A 40 -16.22 1.04 -1.07
N ASN A 41 -15.88 -0.24 -0.85
CA ASN A 41 -15.33 -0.74 0.40
C ASN A 41 -13.81 -0.70 0.41
N TRP A 42 -13.21 -0.51 1.59
CA TRP A 42 -11.76 -0.44 1.76
C TRP A 42 -11.19 -1.82 2.11
N GLY A 43 -10.68 -2.53 1.09
CA GLY A 43 -10.03 -3.83 1.24
C GLY A 43 -8.51 -3.71 1.40
N ILE A 44 -7.90 -4.67 2.10
CA ILE A 44 -6.43 -4.82 2.11
C ILE A 44 -6.07 -5.67 0.90
N VAL A 45 -5.20 -5.16 0.04
CA VAL A 45 -4.61 -5.90 -1.08
C VAL A 45 -3.16 -6.20 -0.79
N SER A 46 -2.67 -7.32 -1.32
CA SER A 46 -1.27 -7.73 -1.25
C SER A 46 -0.62 -7.62 -2.63
N ALA A 47 0.61 -7.09 -2.67
CA ALA A 47 1.44 -7.15 -3.86
C ALA A 47 1.75 -8.62 -4.16
N VAL A 48 1.57 -8.99 -5.42
CA VAL A 48 1.95 -10.31 -5.93
C VAL A 48 3.35 -10.25 -6.53
N ARG A 49 3.70 -9.14 -7.18
CA ARG A 49 5.02 -8.95 -7.81
C ARG A 49 5.33 -7.47 -7.97
N TRP A 50 6.59 -7.11 -7.76
CA TRP A 50 7.13 -5.80 -8.14
C TRP A 50 7.48 -5.79 -9.63
N GLY A 51 6.84 -4.91 -10.40
CA GLY A 51 7.18 -4.65 -11.79
C GLY A 51 7.89 -3.31 -11.91
N LYS A 52 8.82 -3.18 -12.86
CA LYS A 52 9.24 -1.86 -13.33
C LYS A 52 8.08 -1.25 -14.09
N LEU A 53 7.72 0.00 -13.77
CA LEU A 53 6.84 0.78 -14.62
C LEU A 53 7.53 0.91 -15.99
N ARG A 54 6.93 0.35 -17.04
CA ARG A 54 7.41 0.61 -18.40
C ARG A 54 7.12 2.08 -18.70
N LYS A 55 8.13 2.77 -19.21
CA LYS A 55 8.15 4.20 -19.52
C LYS A 55 7.13 4.57 -20.60
#